data_AF-A0A7S6W356-F1
#
_entry.id   AF-A0A7S6W356-F1
#
_cell.length_a   1.000
_cell.length_b   1.000
_cell.length_c   1.000
_cell.angle_alpha   90.00
_cell.angle_beta   90.00
_cell.angle_gamma   90.00
#
_symmetry.space_group_name_H-M   'P 1'
#
loop_
_entity.id
_entity.type
_entity.pdbx_description
1 polymer ?
#
loop_
_entity_poly.entity_id
_entity_poly.type
_entity_poly.pdbx_seq_one_letter_code
_entity_poly.pdbx_strand_id
1 'polypeptide(L)'
;MSYRCTHMHILDMRFSAHVSVEEFEQWLTQVERFFLKSQPFVLVMQTAEGTTFPEEYRQIQAVWYKKFKHLFFQYCLGLVRIAQDPDDFKRLNTPALHAAWRVPYYVSLEQSDALQWAVQRWICNNTQEN
;
A
#
# COMPACT_ATOMS: atom_id res chain seq x y z
N MET A 1 8.82 -33.56 -3.90
CA MET A 1 7.43 -33.19 -3.60
C MET A 1 6.71 -32.91 -4.92
N SER A 2 5.51 -33.47 -5.13
CA SER A 2 4.76 -33.40 -6.40
C SER A 2 3.71 -32.27 -6.46
N TYR A 3 3.55 -31.48 -5.39
CA TYR A 3 2.63 -30.33 -5.37
C TYR A 3 3.23 -29.19 -4.53
N ARG A 4 3.18 -27.96 -5.05
CA ARG A 4 3.51 -26.70 -4.37
C ARG A 4 2.41 -25.69 -4.69
N CYS A 5 1.91 -25.02 -3.66
CA CYS A 5 0.95 -23.93 -3.79
C CYS A 5 1.59 -22.66 -3.21
N THR A 6 1.61 -21.59 -4.00
CA THR A 6 2.10 -20.28 -3.56
C THR A 6 0.94 -19.30 -3.60
N HIS A 7 0.70 -18.61 -2.49
CA HIS A 7 -0.31 -17.57 -2.41
C HIS A 7 0.34 -16.21 -2.62
N MET A 8 -0.30 -15.36 -3.42
CA MET A 8 0.11 -13.97 -3.59
C MET A 8 -0.77 -13.08 -2.74
N HIS A 9 -0.16 -12.12 -2.04
CA HIS A 9 -0.88 -11.19 -1.18
C HIS A 9 -0.78 -9.77 -1.74
N ILE A 10 -1.86 -9.35 -2.39
CA ILE A 10 -2.05 -7.98 -2.86
C ILE A 10 -3.20 -7.39 -2.03
N LEU A 11 -2.89 -6.34 -1.28
CA LEU A 11 -3.88 -5.58 -0.52
C LEU A 11 -4.29 -4.38 -1.36
N ASP A 12 -5.44 -4.48 -2.01
CA ASP A 12 -6.06 -3.40 -2.80
C ASP A 12 -7.06 -2.63 -1.94
N MET A 13 -6.87 -1.31 -1.86
CA MET A 13 -7.60 -0.44 -0.96
C MET A 13 -8.01 0.84 -1.65
N ARG A 14 -9.28 1.20 -1.46
CA ARG A 14 -9.86 2.40 -2.02
C ARG A 14 -10.60 3.17 -0.93
N PHE A 15 -10.20 4.42 -0.73
CA PHE A 15 -11.00 5.37 0.04
C PHE A 15 -11.97 6.10 -0.88
N SER A 16 -13.19 6.36 -0.41
CA SER A 16 -14.23 7.08 -1.15
C SER A 16 -15.16 7.83 -0.20
N ALA A 17 -15.80 8.89 -0.70
CA ALA A 17 -16.80 9.67 0.03
C ALA A 17 -16.26 10.25 1.36
N HIS A 18 -17.02 10.15 2.44
CA HIS A 18 -16.59 10.61 3.76
C HIS A 18 -16.05 9.43 4.57
N VAL A 19 -14.72 9.39 4.74
CA VAL A 19 -14.05 8.37 5.54
C VAL A 19 -14.16 8.78 7.01
N SER A 20 -14.71 7.90 7.85
CA SER A 20 -14.73 8.07 9.30
C SER A 20 -13.40 7.68 9.95
N VAL A 21 -13.22 8.06 11.22
CA VAL A 21 -12.08 7.60 12.03
C VAL A 21 -12.06 6.08 12.10
N GLU A 22 -13.20 5.44 12.34
CA GLU A 22 -13.31 3.98 12.45
C GLU A 22 -12.91 3.27 11.15
N GLU A 23 -13.36 3.75 9.99
CA GLU A 23 -12.97 3.17 8.69
C GLU A 23 -11.46 3.33 8.43
N PHE A 24 -10.88 4.47 8.83
CA PHE A 24 -9.45 4.69 8.70
C PHE A 24 -8.64 3.77 9.63
N GLU A 25 -9.09 3.53 10.86
CA GLU A 25 -8.46 2.60 11.80
C GLU A 25 -8.65 1.13 11.39
N GLN A 26 -9.80 0.78 10.82
CA GLN A 26 -10.03 -0.54 10.22
C GLN A 26 -9.03 -0.80 9.11
N TRP A 27 -8.76 0.20 8.25
CA TRP A 27 -7.72 0.10 7.23
C TRP A 27 -6.35 -0.23 7.85
N LEU A 28 -5.92 0.52 8.87
CA LEU A 28 -4.66 0.29 9.56
C LEU A 28 -4.58 -1.13 10.14
N THR A 29 -5.67 -1.59 10.75
CA THR A 29 -5.79 -2.94 11.31
C THR A 29 -5.64 -4.02 10.23
N GLN A 30 -6.14 -3.78 9.01
CA GLN A 30 -5.98 -4.74 7.89
C GLN A 30 -4.52 -4.88 7.48
N VAL A 31 -3.75 -3.79 7.46
CA VAL A 31 -2.31 -3.82 7.20
C VAL A 31 -1.58 -4.56 8.33
N GLU A 32 -1.95 -4.31 9.59
CA GLU A 32 -1.35 -4.96 10.75
C GLU A 32 -1.47 -6.48 10.74
N ARG A 33 -2.56 -7.03 10.19
CA ARG A 33 -2.75 -8.50 10.08
C ARG A 33 -1.65 -9.19 9.29
N PHE A 34 -1.04 -8.51 8.32
CA PHE A 34 0.11 -9.05 7.58
C PHE A 34 1.35 -9.11 8.46
N PHE A 35 1.57 -8.10 9.31
CA PHE A 35 2.69 -8.08 10.24
C PHE A 35 2.59 -9.19 11.28
N LEU A 36 1.39 -9.39 11.85
CA LEU A 36 1.14 -10.43 12.86
C LEU A 36 1.38 -11.85 12.31
N LYS A 37 1.17 -12.05 11.01
CA LYS A 37 1.41 -13.31 10.32
C LYS A 37 2.80 -13.43 9.71
N SER A 38 3.66 -12.42 9.91
CA SER A 38 4.96 -12.30 9.23
C SER A 38 4.86 -12.50 7.72
N GLN A 39 3.77 -12.00 7.14
CA GLN A 39 3.35 -12.32 5.79
C GLN A 39 3.70 -11.15 4.87
N PRO A 40 4.56 -11.36 3.86
CA PRO A 40 4.83 -10.32 2.90
C PRO A 40 3.57 -9.98 2.09
N PHE A 41 3.46 -8.75 1.62
CA PHE A 41 2.35 -8.27 0.80
C PHE A 41 2.78 -7.11 -0.11
N VAL A 42 2.00 -6.84 -1.16
CA VAL A 42 2.12 -5.61 -1.96
C VAL A 42 0.89 -4.76 -1.73
N LEU A 43 1.08 -3.45 -1.54
CA LEU A 43 0.01 -2.51 -1.23
C LEU A 43 -0.41 -1.72 -2.47
N VAL A 44 -1.69 -1.76 -2.81
CA VAL A 44 -2.30 -0.94 -3.86
C VAL A 44 -3.26 0.02 -3.18
N MET A 45 -3.09 1.32 -3.42
CA MET A 45 -3.86 2.37 -2.76
C MET A 45 -4.44 3.35 -3.77
N GLN A 46 -5.75 3.56 -3.67
CA GLN A 46 -6.48 4.57 -4.41
C GLN A 46 -7.31 5.44 -3.46
N THR A 47 -7.46 6.70 -3.80
CA THR A 47 -8.42 7.61 -3.16
C THR A 47 -9.33 8.09 -4.27
N ALA A 48 -10.65 8.02 -4.10
CA ALA A 48 -11.60 8.53 -5.08
C ALA A 48 -11.66 10.06 -5.03
N GLU A 49 -12.08 10.69 -6.13
CA GLU A 49 -12.32 12.12 -6.17
C GLU A 49 -13.36 12.54 -5.11
N GLY A 50 -13.17 13.71 -4.51
CA GLY A 50 -14.04 14.22 -3.46
C GLY A 50 -13.96 13.49 -2.12
N THR A 51 -13.04 12.52 -1.96
CA THR A 51 -12.87 11.83 -0.68
C THR A 51 -12.37 12.79 0.39
N THR A 52 -13.07 12.82 1.52
CA THR A 52 -12.66 13.57 2.71
C THR A 52 -12.22 12.62 3.81
N PHE A 53 -11.20 13.00 4.55
CA PHE A 53 -10.70 12.27 5.73
C PHE A 53 -11.04 13.05 7.01
N PRO A 54 -11.13 12.37 8.16
CA PRO A 54 -11.40 13.04 9.43
C PRO A 54 -10.20 13.93 9.81
N GLU A 55 -10.41 15.00 10.58
CA GLU A 55 -9.35 15.97 10.89
C GLU A 55 -8.11 15.31 11.54
N GLU A 56 -8.36 14.31 12.38
CA GLU A 56 -7.35 13.59 13.16
C GLU A 56 -6.59 12.53 12.36
N TYR A 57 -6.96 12.27 11.09
CA TYR A 57 -6.40 11.14 10.32
C TYR A 57 -4.87 11.17 10.24
N ARG A 58 -4.27 12.36 10.11
CA ARG A 58 -2.81 12.51 10.05
C ARG A 58 -2.14 12.14 11.35
N GLN A 59 -2.75 12.50 12.48
CA GLN A 59 -2.23 12.16 13.80
C GLN A 59 -2.31 10.66 14.02
N ILE A 60 -3.45 10.04 13.70
CA ILE A 60 -3.64 8.58 13.77
C ILE A 60 -2.61 7.87 12.90
N GLN A 61 -2.45 8.31 11.64
CA GLN A 61 -1.47 7.74 10.71
C GLN A 61 -0.03 7.91 11.21
N ALA A 62 0.33 9.07 11.78
CA ALA A 62 1.68 9.31 12.29
C ALA A 62 2.01 8.43 13.51
N VAL A 63 1.06 8.27 14.44
CA VAL A 63 1.20 7.39 15.61
C VAL A 63 1.36 5.93 15.16
N TRP A 64 0.49 5.48 14.25
CA TRP A 64 0.57 4.15 13.67
C TRP A 64 1.91 3.91 12.98
N TYR A 65 2.34 4.85 12.12
CA TYR A 65 3.58 4.74 11.38
C TYR A 65 4.79 4.70 12.30
N LYS A 66 4.83 5.51 13.36
CA LYS A 66 5.92 5.47 14.35
C LYS A 66 6.05 4.08 14.98
N LYS A 67 4.93 3.43 15.28
CA LYS A 67 4.88 2.10 15.88
C LYS A 67 5.26 1.00 14.89
N PHE A 68 4.73 1.04 13.67
CA PHE A 68 4.77 -0.09 12.74
C PHE A 68 5.69 0.08 11.52
N LYS A 69 6.33 1.24 11.31
CA LYS A 69 7.18 1.48 10.11
C LYS A 69 8.23 0.40 9.86
N HIS A 70 8.81 -0.16 10.92
CA HIS A 70 9.83 -1.20 10.78
C HIS A 70 9.24 -2.50 10.22
N LEU A 71 8.07 -2.93 10.72
CA LEU A 71 7.33 -4.08 10.20
C LEU A 71 6.80 -3.80 8.80
N PHE A 72 6.33 -2.58 8.55
CA PHE A 72 5.92 -2.16 7.22
C PHE A 72 7.08 -2.30 6.22
N PHE A 73 8.27 -1.81 6.54
CA PHE A 73 9.43 -1.95 5.64
C PHE A 73 9.93 -3.39 5.51
N GLN A 74 9.65 -4.25 6.49
CA GLN A 74 10.03 -5.65 6.45
C GLN A 74 9.10 -6.49 5.57
N TYR A 75 7.78 -6.26 5.66
CA TYR A 75 6.77 -7.11 5.02
C TYR A 75 6.10 -6.49 3.79
N CYS A 76 6.08 -5.16 3.66
CA CYS A 76 5.58 -4.50 2.47
C CYS A 76 6.63 -4.59 1.36
N LEU A 77 6.36 -5.44 0.37
CA LEU A 77 7.24 -5.65 -0.76
C LEU A 77 7.25 -4.46 -1.71
N GLY A 78 6.16 -3.67 -1.73
CA GLY A 78 6.05 -2.45 -2.51
C GLY A 78 4.70 -1.77 -2.32
N LEU A 79 4.67 -0.49 -2.66
CA LEU A 79 3.49 0.37 -2.58
C LEU A 79 3.23 1.01 -3.95
N VAL A 80 2.03 0.80 -4.49
CA VAL A 80 1.54 1.54 -5.65
C VAL A 80 0.38 2.45 -5.28
N ARG A 81 0.41 3.67 -5.81
CA ARG A 81 -0.68 4.64 -5.71
C ARG A 81 -1.34 4.81 -7.07
N ILE A 82 -2.66 4.73 -7.12
CA ILE A 82 -3.45 5.06 -8.31
C ILE A 82 -3.89 6.50 -8.16
N ALA A 83 -3.31 7.37 -8.99
CA ALA A 83 -3.65 8.79 -9.08
C ALA A 83 -5.01 8.96 -9.77
N GLN A 84 -5.73 10.00 -9.39
CA GLN A 84 -7.05 10.31 -9.97
C GLN A 84 -6.94 10.95 -11.36
N ASP A 85 -5.92 11.79 -11.52
CA ASP A 85 -5.68 12.60 -12.71
C ASP A 85 -4.18 12.91 -12.86
N PRO A 86 -3.74 13.54 -13.97
CA PRO A 86 -2.34 13.87 -14.20
C PRO A 86 -1.71 14.84 -13.18
N ASP A 87 -2.48 15.70 -12.51
CA ASP A 87 -1.94 16.62 -11.51
C ASP A 87 -1.77 15.93 -10.15
N ASP A 88 -2.71 15.06 -9.78
CA ASP A 88 -2.57 14.15 -8.64
C ASP A 88 -1.38 13.20 -8.83
N PHE A 89 -1.15 12.72 -10.06
CA PHE A 89 0.03 11.93 -10.39
C PHE A 89 1.32 12.69 -10.07
N LYS A 90 1.45 13.95 -10.50
CA LYS A 90 2.65 14.76 -10.19
C LYS A 90 2.83 14.96 -8.68
N ARG A 91 1.74 15.17 -7.96
CA ARG A 91 1.74 15.36 -6.49
C ARG A 91 2.18 14.11 -5.75
N LEU A 92 1.74 12.94 -6.20
CA LEU A 92 2.09 11.64 -5.62
C LEU A 92 3.46 11.15 -6.07
N ASN A 93 3.89 11.47 -7.29
CA ASN A 93 5.12 10.97 -7.89
C ASN A 93 6.32 11.91 -7.67
N THR A 94 6.47 12.44 -6.45
CA THR A 94 7.58 13.35 -6.11
C THR A 94 8.79 12.58 -5.58
N PRO A 95 10.03 13.04 -5.83
CA PRO A 95 11.23 12.42 -5.28
C PRO A 95 11.21 12.30 -3.74
N ALA A 96 10.59 13.28 -3.07
CA ALA A 96 10.45 13.27 -1.62
C ALA A 96 9.58 12.09 -1.13
N LEU A 97 8.49 11.76 -1.82
CA LEU A 97 7.65 10.61 -1.47
C LEU A 97 8.39 9.29 -1.75
N HIS A 98 9.07 9.18 -2.89
CA HIS A 98 9.92 8.02 -3.20
C HIS A 98 10.99 7.79 -2.12
N ALA A 99 11.64 8.85 -1.62
CA ALA A 99 12.63 8.75 -0.56
C ALA A 99 12.01 8.45 0.82
N ALA A 100 10.81 8.97 1.09
CA ALA A 100 10.11 8.74 2.35
C ALA A 100 9.67 7.29 2.52
N TRP A 101 9.21 6.67 1.42
CA TRP A 101 8.84 5.26 1.39
C TRP A 101 10.10 4.40 1.20
N ARG A 102 10.55 3.73 2.26
CA ARG A 102 11.72 2.83 2.20
C ARG A 102 11.43 1.47 1.54
N VAL A 103 10.38 1.41 0.75
CA VAL A 103 9.95 0.26 -0.04
C VAL A 103 9.76 0.75 -1.47
N PRO A 104 9.88 -0.12 -2.49
CA PRO A 104 9.63 0.30 -3.86
C PRO A 104 8.26 0.94 -3.99
N TYR A 105 8.26 2.15 -4.55
CA TYR A 105 7.10 3.02 -4.65
C TYR A 105 6.82 3.30 -6.12
N TYR A 106 5.56 3.15 -6.51
CA TYR A 106 5.09 3.40 -7.87
C TYR A 106 3.81 4.23 -7.85
N VAL A 107 3.62 5.03 -8.90
CA VAL A 107 2.38 5.79 -9.09
C VAL A 107 1.90 5.49 -10.51
N SER A 108 0.62 5.20 -10.65
CA SER A 108 -0.03 4.93 -11.93
C SER A 108 -1.28 5.79 -12.08
N LEU A 109 -1.67 6.08 -13.31
CA LEU A 109 -2.99 6.64 -13.64
C LEU A 109 -4.03 5.52 -13.88
N GLU A 110 -3.57 4.33 -14.23
CA GLU A 110 -4.42 3.20 -14.64
C GLU A 110 -4.38 2.08 -13.60
N GLN A 111 -5.55 1.55 -13.26
CA GLN A 111 -5.66 0.44 -12.30
C GLN A 111 -4.97 -0.82 -12.81
N SER A 112 -5.10 -1.12 -14.11
CA SER A 112 -4.47 -2.29 -14.73
C SER A 112 -2.95 -2.26 -14.61
N ASP A 113 -2.33 -1.11 -14.86
CA ASP A 113 -0.88 -0.92 -14.73
C ASP A 113 -0.42 -1.03 -13.26
N ALA A 114 -1.19 -0.46 -12.33
CA ALA A 114 -0.90 -0.58 -10.90
C ALA A 114 -0.92 -2.05 -10.42
N LEU A 115 -1.93 -2.81 -10.85
CA LEU A 115 -2.05 -4.24 -10.51
C LEU A 115 -0.96 -5.07 -11.19
N GLN A 116 -0.63 -4.79 -12.46
CA GLN A 116 0.46 -5.45 -13.15
C GLN A 116 1.79 -5.23 -12.42
N TRP A 117 2.08 -3.98 -12.04
CA TRP A 117 3.27 -3.66 -11.25
C TRP A 117 3.27 -4.39 -9.92
N ALA A 118 2.12 -4.45 -9.22
CA ALA A 118 2.03 -5.13 -7.93
C ALA A 118 2.28 -6.64 -8.03
N VAL A 119 1.74 -7.29 -9.06
CA VAL A 119 1.99 -8.70 -9.38
C VAL A 119 3.46 -8.94 -9.70
N GLN A 120 4.06 -8.13 -10.58
CA GLN A 120 5.48 -8.24 -10.92
C GLN A 120 6.36 -8.05 -9.68
N ARG A 121 6.01 -7.10 -8.81
CA ARG A 121 6.73 -6.85 -7.56
C ARG A 121 6.71 -8.05 -6.63
N TRP A 122 5.55 -8.69 -6.49
CA TRP A 122 5.43 -9.93 -5.74
C TRP A 122 6.31 -11.03 -6.32
N ILE A 123 6.21 -11.28 -7.63
CA ILE A 123 6.94 -12.36 -8.30
C ILE A 123 8.44 -12.16 -8.12
N CYS A 124 8.98 -10.99 -8.49
CA CYS A 124 10.42 -10.71 -8.44
C CYS A 124 11.02 -10.83 -7.03
N ASN A 125 10.26 -10.52 -5.99
CA ASN A 125 10.75 -10.65 -4.61
C ASN A 125 10.74 -12.10 -4.10
N ASN A 126 9.86 -12.95 -4.63
CA ASN A 126 9.77 -14.36 -4.23
C ASN A 126 10.65 -15.30 -5.08
N THR A 127 11.24 -14.81 -6.18
CA THR A 127 12.20 -15.59 -6.98
C THR A 127 13.60 -15.63 -6.37
N GLN A 128 13.89 -14.82 -5.35
CA GLN A 128 15.21 -14.76 -4.70
C GLN A 128 15.43 -15.83 -3.59
N GLU A 129 14.42 -16.65 -3.30
CA GLU A 129 14.49 -17.69 -2.24
C GLU A 129 14.47 -19.14 -2.76
N ASN A 130 14.79 -19.39 -4.05
CA ASN A 130 15.03 -20.76 -4.54
C ASN A 130 16.49 -20.95 -4.96
#